data_AF-A0A9P6XLG1-F1
#
_entry.id   AF-A0A9P6XLG1-F1
#
_cell.length_a   1.000
_cell.length_b   1.000
_cell.length_c   1.000
_cell.angle_alpha   90.00
_cell.angle_beta   90.00
_cell.angle_gamma   90.00
#
_symmetry.space_group_name_H-M   'P 1'
#
loop_
_entity.id
_entity.type
_entity.pdbx_description
1 polymer ?
#
loop_
_entity_poly.entity_id
_entity_poly.type
_entity_poly.pdbx_seq_one_letter_code
_entity_poly.pdbx_strand_id
1 'polypeptide(L)' 'MYLGEVVELGPVDQVFDAPRHPYTQALLRSMPSMEPGQRTESAPLSGDPPNPIAPPAGCRLSTRCAQARAV' A
#
# COMPACT_ATOMS: atom_id res chain seq x y z
N MET A 1 2.18 -3.95 -7.72
CA MET A 1 3.28 -4.87 -7.34
C MET A 1 4.00 -4.29 -6.13
N TYR A 2 4.47 -5.12 -5.20
CA TYR A 2 5.29 -4.70 -4.05
C TYR A 2 6.41 -5.72 -3.80
N LEU A 3 7.66 -5.27 -3.72
CA LEU A 3 8.85 -6.13 -3.58
C LEU A 3 8.86 -7.32 -4.54
N GLY A 4 8.51 -7.11 -5.82
CA GLY A 4 8.49 -8.17 -6.84
C GLY A 4 7.26 -9.09 -6.81
N GLU A 5 6.26 -8.83 -5.96
CA GLU A 5 5.04 -9.64 -5.89
C GLU A 5 3.81 -8.87 -6.39
N VAL A 6 2.97 -9.52 -7.18
CA VAL A 6 1.67 -8.97 -7.59
C VAL A 6 0.72 -9.07 -6.40
N VAL A 7 0.49 -7.95 -5.73
CA VAL A 7 -0.34 -7.87 -4.53
C VAL A 7 -1.82 -7.67 -4.80
N GLU A 8 -2.18 -7.15 -5.98
CA GLU A 8 -3.56 -6.95 -6.40
C GLU A 8 -3.61 -6.87 -7.93
N LEU A 9 -4.65 -7.48 -8.51
CA LEU A 9 -4.94 -7.48 -9.94
C LEU A 9 -6.46 -7.56 -10.12
N GLY A 10 -7.01 -6.73 -11.00
CA GLY A 10 -8.44 -6.71 -11.30
C GLY A 10 -8.80 -5.65 -12.35
N PRO A 11 -10.08 -5.53 -12.71
CA PRO A 11 -10.59 -4.42 -13.52
C PRO A 11 -10.23 -3.08 -12.89
N VAL A 12 -10.03 -2.05 -13.73
CA VAL A 12 -9.64 -0.71 -13.28
C VAL A 12 -10.59 -0.19 -12.20
N ASP A 13 -11.90 -0.20 -12.49
CA ASP A 13 -12.91 0.33 -11.56
C ASP A 13 -12.88 -0.38 -10.20
N GLN A 14 -12.65 -1.70 -10.18
CA GLN A 14 -12.55 -2.44 -8.93
C GLN A 14 -11.30 -2.06 -8.12
N VAL A 15 -10.16 -1.87 -8.79
CA VAL A 15 -8.90 -1.49 -8.14
C VAL A 15 -8.97 -0.06 -7.60
N PHE A 16 -9.65 0.85 -8.29
CA PHE A 16 -9.78 2.25 -7.89
C PHE A 16 -10.88 2.46 -6.83
N ASP A 17 -12.05 1.86 -7.00
CA ASP A 17 -13.22 2.12 -6.15
C ASP A 17 -13.29 1.21 -4.92
N ALA A 18 -12.78 -0.01 -5.03
CA ALA A 18 -12.82 -1.01 -3.96
C ALA A 18 -11.48 -1.76 -3.78
N PRO A 19 -10.35 -1.04 -3.59
CA PRO A 19 -9.04 -1.64 -3.41
C PRO A 19 -9.00 -2.60 -2.21
N ARG A 20 -8.66 -3.87 -2.45
CA ARG A 20 -8.68 -4.92 -1.43
C ARG A 20 -7.37 -4.99 -0.66
N HIS A 21 -6.23 -4.78 -1.32
CA HIS A 21 -4.94 -4.93 -0.67
C HIS A 21 -4.54 -3.64 0.05
N PRO A 22 -4.06 -3.69 1.31
CA PRO A 22 -3.68 -2.49 2.07
C PRO A 22 -2.62 -1.61 1.38
N TYR A 23 -1.73 -2.23 0.59
CA TYR A 23 -0.78 -1.49 -0.24
C TYR A 23 -1.47 -0.64 -1.32
N THR A 24 -2.42 -1.20 -2.05
CA THR A 24 -3.18 -0.49 -3.09
C THR A 24 -3.99 0.65 -2.48
N GLN A 25 -4.64 0.40 -1.35
CA GLN A 25 -5.34 1.44 -0.58
C GLN A 25 -4.39 2.58 -0.20
N ALA A 26 -3.18 2.27 0.23
CA ALA A 26 -2.20 3.28 0.58
C ALA A 26 -1.68 4.05 -0.64
N LEU A 27 -1.46 3.40 -1.79
CA LEU A 27 -1.09 4.07 -3.03
C LEU A 27 -2.16 5.08 -3.46
N LEU A 28 -3.43 4.69 -3.43
CA LEU A 28 -4.53 5.57 -3.78
C LEU A 28 -4.67 6.74 -2.79
N ARG A 29 -4.50 6.51 -1.48
CA ARG A 29 -4.44 7.59 -0.48
C ARG A 29 -3.23 8.51 -0.61
N SER A 30 -2.19 8.08 -1.32
CA SER A 30 -1.00 8.91 -1.56
C SER A 30 -1.23 9.92 -2.69
N MET A 31 -2.33 9.81 -3.42
CA MET A 31 -2.68 10.78 -4.47
C MET A 31 -2.96 12.14 -3.83
N PRO A 32 -2.29 13.21 -4.29
CA PRO A 32 -2.52 14.54 -3.77
C PRO A 32 -3.93 15.03 -4.15
N SER A 33 -4.62 15.68 -3.22
CA SER A 33 -5.86 16.39 -3.55
C SER A 33 -5.58 17.59 -4.44
N MET A 34 -6.48 17.84 -5.39
CA MET A 34 -6.50 19.07 -6.18
C MET A 34 -7.32 20.19 -5.52
N GLU A 35 -8.09 19.86 -4.48
CA GLU A 35 -8.93 20.82 -3.77
C GLU A 35 -8.09 21.71 -2.83
N PRO A 36 -8.16 23.04 -2.95
CA PRO A 36 -7.48 23.96 -2.04
C PRO A 36 -7.88 23.69 -0.58
N GLY A 37 -6.88 23.53 0.29
CA GLY A 37 -7.08 23.28 1.72
C GLY A 37 -7.24 21.81 2.12
N GLN A 38 -7.34 20.88 1.17
CA GLN A 38 -7.41 19.44 1.46
C GLN A 38 -6.09 18.73 1.19
N ARG A 39 -4.99 19.26 1.75
CA ARG A 39 -3.66 18.70 1.48
C ARG A 39 -3.49 17.36 2.19
N THR A 40 -2.83 16.41 1.54
CA THR A 40 -2.40 15.16 2.19
C THR A 40 -1.30 15.48 3.20
N GLU A 41 -1.62 15.48 4.50
CA GLU A 41 -0.67 15.87 5.56
C GLU A 41 0.13 14.70 6.14
N SER A 42 -0.31 13.46 5.91
CA SER A 42 0.35 12.27 6.45
C SER A 42 0.60 11.23 5.36
N ALA A 43 1.74 10.55 5.46
CA ALA A 43 2.07 9.43 4.59
C ALA A 43 1.21 8.21 4.96
N PRO A 44 0.52 7.56 4.01
CA PRO A 44 -0.35 6.42 4.30
C PRO A 44 0.41 5.12 4.63
N LEU A 45 1.74 5.11 4.45
CA LEU A 45 2.64 4.06 4.93
C LEU A 45 3.83 4.72 5.63
N SER A 46 4.27 4.13 6.74
CA SER A 46 5.48 4.51 7.45
C SER A 46 6.65 3.58 7.13
N GLY A 47 7.87 4.05 7.40
CA GLY A 47 9.11 3.30 7.22
C GLY A 47 9.51 3.07 5.77
N ASP A 48 10.72 2.54 5.59
CA ASP A 48 11.28 2.21 4.29
C ASP A 48 10.95 0.77 3.86
N PRO A 49 10.84 0.48 2.55
CA PRO A 49 10.75 -0.89 2.06
C PRO A 49 11.94 -1.73 2.56
N PRO A 50 11.72 -2.99 3.00
CA PRO A 50 12.82 -3.90 3.33
C PRO A 50 13.61 -4.30 2.08
N ASN A 51 14.78 -4.91 2.28
CA ASN A 51 15.65 -5.35 1.21
C ASN A 51 14.93 -6.37 0.29
N PRO A 52 14.78 -6.11 -1.03
CA PRO A 52 14.14 -7.05 -1.95
C PRO A 52 14.86 -8.39 -2.12
N ILE A 53 16.18 -8.45 -1.85
CA ILE A 53 16.99 -9.68 -1.93
C ILE A 53 16.63 -10.65 -0.80
N ALA A 54 16.25 -10.12 0.37
CA ALA A 54 15.88 -10.89 1.55
C ALA A 54 14.53 -10.37 2.09
N PRO A 55 13.41 -10.66 1.40
CA PRO A 55 12.10 -10.17 1.78
C PRO A 55 11.65 -10.78 3.13
N PRO A 56 10.77 -10.09 3.88
CA PRO A 56 10.22 -10.65 5.10
C PRO A 56 9.42 -11.92 4.82
N ALA A 57 9.39 -12.83 5.79
CA ALA A 57 8.61 -14.06 5.70
C ALA A 57 7.10 -13.77 5.67
N GLY A 58 6.33 -14.61 4.96
CA GLY A 58 4.90 -14.43 4.81
C GLY A 58 4.55 -13.25 3.90
N CYS A 59 3.64 -12.36 4.35
CA CYS A 59 3.24 -11.20 3.57
C CYS A 59 4.40 -10.20 3.46
N ARG A 60 4.80 -9.87 2.22
CA ARG A 60 5.89 -8.91 1.94
C ARG A 60 5.66 -7.52 2.52
N LEU A 61 4.40 -7.09 2.67
CA LEU A 61 4.03 -5.80 3.25
C LEU A 61 4.02 -5.81 4.79
N SER A 62 4.14 -6.96 5.45
CA SER A 62 3.92 -7.12 6.91
C SER A 62 4.64 -6.07 7.77
N THR A 63 5.88 -5.71 7.44
CA THR A 63 6.68 -4.72 8.18
C THR A 63 6.17 -3.29 8.09
N ARG A 64 5.30 -2.98 7.11
CA ARG A 64 4.73 -1.64 6.87
C ARG A 64 3.19 -1.64 6.80
N CYS A 65 2.56 -2.80 6.98
CA CYS A 65 1.12 -2.95 6.89
C CYS A 65 0.47 -2.61 8.23
N ALA A 66 -0.36 -1.56 8.26
CA ALA A 66 -1.14 -1.21 9.46
C ALA A 66 -2.13 -2.31 9.91
N GLN A 67 -2.42 -3.28 9.03
CA GLN A 67 -3.32 -4.40 9.29
C GLN A 67 -2.57 -5.72 9.53
N ALA A 68 -1.23 -5.68 9.63
CA ALA A 68 -0.44 -6.88 9.93
C ALA A 68 -0.86 -7.48 11.28
N ARG A 69 -0.86 -8.81 11.35
CA ARG A 69 -1.14 -9.57 12.57
C ARG A 69 0.08 -10.41 12.92
N ALA A 70 0.33 -10.59 14.22
CA ALA A 70 1.30 -11.57 14.67
C ALA A 70 0.86 -12.97 14.23
N VAL A 71 1.84 -13.78 13.82
CA VAL A 71 1.66 -15.19 13.44
C VAL A 71 1.94 -16.06 14.65
#